data_AF-A0A497J3S6-F1
#
_entry.id   AF-A0A497J3S6-F1
#
_cell.length_a   1.000
_cell.length_b   1.000
_cell.length_c   1.000
_cell.angle_alpha   90.00
_cell.angle_beta   90.00
_cell.angle_gamma   90.00
#
_symmetry.space_group_name_H-M   'P 1'
#
loop_
_entity.id
_entity.type
_entity.pdbx_description
1 polymer ?
#
loop_
_entity_poly.entity_id
_entity_poly.type
_entity_poly.pdbx_seq_one_letter_code
_entity_poly.pdbx_strand_id
1 'polypeptide(L)'
;MLTANSSSKRQRALKFSLKVGEASSHREIIKSINNIIGSRLPRFLDLFAEAVERRRKEIEAAFGKGELSSISKDIEERFRSLWWDFGDFQSAEPFKNVLASDSSFLSKEYAPGISILLARAAAVLYGPEGRQKEERILDLRPLLGSMEARDVISRMGETLEHEALRKVIEETSGEFLVLIDGSLIARELASVYNLGRIPAELAVQYANALFQLFEMCRERKIPVVGISKDSRAYPLRKMVLFQLFDEELERISGLIEEDDQIMISTAVGALESDPKVSMTLLLELNEKYGGKLRKILEIASEILIERSDFAVIMSCIEEKGFSEPLLVGPYTPTSRALFLELQAKPEDIARRATRKAEDPLKAGKDVKRAINLILELPAIVTTCCKFAEMDQPVRVDIPAWVFELDFRVGDFEGVHALRTYDYDKSLFSKIMATLIKGYANPENHNVWLADVDRMVKISRKAFAEIYEPLLWNRLGWMELHTRGERRVSII
;
A
#
# COMPACT_ATOMS: atom_id res chain seq x y z
N MET A 1 46.51 -44.65 26.51
CA MET A 1 46.22 -44.16 27.87
C MET A 1 45.28 -42.97 27.72
N LEU A 2 43.96 -43.23 27.72
CA LEU A 2 43.00 -42.87 28.79
C LEU A 2 42.91 -41.34 28.99
N THR A 3 41.80 -40.60 28.85
CA THR A 3 40.36 -40.85 28.60
C THR A 3 39.73 -39.46 28.33
N ALA A 4 39.02 -39.26 27.21
CA ALA A 4 37.55 -39.06 27.11
C ALA A 4 36.94 -37.74 27.65
N ASN A 5 36.49 -36.86 26.74
CA ASN A 5 35.05 -36.65 26.55
C ASN A 5 34.71 -35.92 25.22
N SER A 6 34.07 -36.66 24.33
CA SER A 6 33.36 -36.26 23.11
C SER A 6 32.11 -35.42 23.43
N SER A 7 31.59 -34.53 22.58
CA SER A 7 30.91 -34.95 21.35
C SER A 7 30.33 -33.75 20.57
N SER A 8 30.54 -33.81 19.26
CA SER A 8 29.81 -33.14 18.21
C SER A 8 28.31 -33.46 18.22
N LYS A 9 27.42 -32.48 18.02
CA LYS A 9 26.06 -32.74 17.49
C LYS A 9 25.63 -31.72 16.44
N ARG A 10 25.78 -32.18 15.19
CA ARG A 10 25.02 -31.94 13.97
C ARG A 10 23.78 -31.03 14.10
N GLN A 11 23.82 -29.93 13.36
CA GLN A 11 22.66 -29.23 12.82
C GLN A 11 21.81 -30.22 11.99
N ARG A 12 20.55 -30.40 12.36
CA ARG A 12 19.53 -31.04 11.52
C ARG A 12 18.59 -29.94 11.03
N ALA A 13 18.74 -29.54 9.77
CA ALA A 13 17.69 -28.87 9.02
C ALA A 13 16.54 -29.87 8.83
N LEU A 14 15.39 -29.62 9.46
CA LEU A 14 14.18 -30.38 9.17
C LEU A 14 13.48 -29.74 7.96
N LYS A 15 13.66 -30.34 6.78
CA LYS A 15 12.70 -30.24 5.68
C LYS A 15 11.44 -31.01 6.07
N PHE A 16 10.30 -30.35 6.20
CA PHE A 16 9.00 -31.02 6.21
C PHE A 16 8.23 -30.68 4.94
N SER A 17 8.14 -31.67 4.04
CA SER A 17 7.20 -31.71 2.94
C SER A 17 5.94 -32.41 3.45
N LEU A 18 4.89 -31.65 3.78
CA LEU A 18 3.58 -32.21 4.09
C LEU A 18 2.83 -32.46 2.77
N LYS A 19 2.78 -33.72 2.34
CA LYS A 19 1.79 -34.18 1.35
C LYS A 19 0.42 -34.12 2.02
N VAL A 20 -0.44 -33.24 1.52
CA VAL A 20 -1.84 -33.13 1.92
C VAL A 20 -2.62 -34.22 1.20
N GLY A 21 -3.14 -35.18 1.96
CA GLY A 21 -3.97 -36.25 1.45
C GLY A 21 -4.02 -37.41 2.44
N GLU A 22 -4.96 -37.34 3.37
CA GLU A 22 -5.68 -38.43 4.06
C GLU A 22 -6.10 -38.00 5.48
N ALA A 23 -7.35 -38.29 5.83
CA ALA A 23 -8.07 -37.86 7.03
C ALA A 23 -7.54 -38.45 8.37
N SER A 24 -6.30 -38.93 8.39
CA SER A 24 -5.62 -39.56 9.53
C SER A 24 -4.71 -38.60 10.31
N SER A 25 -4.51 -37.35 9.87
CA SER A 25 -3.50 -36.43 10.44
C SER A 25 -3.96 -35.55 11.61
N HIS A 26 -5.26 -35.44 11.92
CA HIS A 26 -5.76 -34.54 12.97
C HIS A 26 -5.13 -34.82 14.35
N ARG A 27 -5.00 -36.09 14.74
CA ARG A 27 -4.40 -36.46 16.04
C ARG A 27 -2.89 -36.23 16.09
N GLU A 28 -2.20 -36.37 14.96
CA GLU A 28 -0.75 -36.18 14.89
C GLU A 28 -0.35 -34.70 14.88
N ILE A 29 -1.13 -33.86 14.21
CA ILE A 29 -0.96 -32.40 14.23
C ILE A 29 -1.17 -31.86 15.66
N ILE A 30 -2.23 -32.29 16.34
CA ILE A 30 -2.50 -31.90 17.73
C ILE A 30 -1.37 -32.36 18.66
N LYS A 31 -0.83 -33.58 18.46
CA LYS A 31 0.34 -34.08 19.22
C LYS A 31 1.62 -33.27 18.97
N SER A 32 1.84 -32.83 17.73
CA SER A 32 2.97 -31.97 17.37
C SER A 32 2.88 -30.60 18.03
N ILE A 33 1.68 -30.00 18.03
CA ILE A 33 1.40 -28.72 18.70
C ILE A 33 1.56 -28.84 20.22
N ASN A 34 1.16 -29.97 20.82
CA ASN A 34 1.31 -30.24 22.26
C ASN A 34 2.76 -30.28 22.74
N ASN A 35 3.71 -30.66 21.87
CA ASN A 35 5.14 -30.63 22.22
C ASN A 35 5.76 -29.23 22.15
N ILE A 36 5.10 -28.29 21.45
CA ILE A 36 5.58 -26.91 21.27
C ILE A 36 4.99 -25.97 22.32
N ILE A 37 3.74 -26.19 22.74
CA ILE A 37 3.03 -25.34 23.68
C ILE A 37 3.11 -25.96 25.08
N GLY A 38 4.13 -25.58 25.84
CA GLY A 38 4.23 -25.90 27.27
C GLY A 38 2.93 -25.52 28.00
N SER A 39 2.21 -26.54 28.46
CA SER A 39 1.12 -26.51 29.45
C SER A 39 0.14 -25.32 29.38
N ARG A 40 -0.68 -25.27 28.32
CA ARG A 40 -2.15 -25.03 28.31
C ARG A 40 -2.55 -24.73 26.86
N LEU A 41 -3.36 -25.61 26.26
CA LEU A 41 -3.97 -25.30 24.97
C LEU A 41 -4.72 -23.96 25.06
N PRO A 42 -4.60 -23.08 24.05
CA PRO A 42 -5.46 -21.90 23.95
C PRO A 42 -6.93 -22.33 24.00
N ARG A 43 -7.75 -21.63 24.79
CA ARG A 43 -9.15 -22.00 25.10
C ARG A 43 -10.11 -22.08 23.90
N PHE A 44 -9.65 -21.70 22.70
CA PHE A 44 -10.45 -21.66 21.48
C PHE A 44 -9.79 -22.42 20.31
N LEU A 45 -8.72 -23.20 20.55
CA LEU A 45 -7.98 -23.85 19.46
C LEU A 45 -8.84 -24.91 18.73
N ASP A 46 -9.64 -25.65 19.48
CA ASP A 46 -10.60 -26.63 19.00
C ASP A 46 -11.69 -25.97 18.12
N LEU A 47 -12.33 -24.92 18.64
CA LEU A 47 -13.35 -24.16 17.91
C LEU A 47 -12.79 -23.48 16.65
N PHE A 48 -11.53 -23.03 16.70
CA PHE A 48 -10.83 -22.47 15.55
C PHE A 48 -10.64 -23.54 14.46
N ALA A 49 -10.18 -24.74 14.80
CA ALA A 49 -9.99 -25.82 13.85
C ALA A 49 -11.31 -26.23 13.17
N GLU A 50 -12.39 -26.35 13.93
CA GLU A 50 -13.73 -26.64 13.39
C GLU A 50 -14.22 -25.53 12.43
N ALA A 51 -13.96 -24.26 12.77
CA ALA A 51 -14.32 -23.14 11.93
C ALA A 51 -13.55 -23.13 10.60
N VAL A 52 -12.25 -23.49 10.62
CA VAL A 52 -11.42 -23.62 9.42
C VAL A 52 -11.98 -24.70 8.49
N GLU A 53 -12.29 -25.88 9.02
CA GLU A 53 -12.84 -26.96 8.19
C GLU A 53 -14.20 -26.60 7.61
N ARG A 54 -15.09 -26.00 8.41
CA ARG A 54 -16.41 -25.55 7.95
C ARG A 54 -16.31 -24.52 6.81
N ARG A 55 -15.27 -23.69 6.80
CA ARG A 55 -15.06 -22.61 5.79
C ARG A 55 -13.95 -22.93 4.79
N ARG A 56 -13.47 -24.17 4.72
CA ARG A 56 -12.31 -24.56 3.88
C ARG A 56 -12.41 -24.06 2.44
N LYS A 57 -13.56 -24.29 1.78
CA LYS A 57 -13.79 -23.86 0.39
C LYS A 57 -13.75 -22.34 0.22
N GLU A 58 -14.35 -21.59 1.16
CA GLU A 58 -14.32 -20.11 1.16
C GLU A 58 -12.88 -19.60 1.29
N ILE A 59 -12.10 -20.21 2.20
CA ILE A 59 -10.70 -19.87 2.44
C ILE A 59 -9.85 -20.20 1.20
N GLU A 60 -9.99 -21.40 0.64
CA GLU A 60 -9.27 -21.83 -0.56
C GLU A 60 -9.57 -20.90 -1.76
N ALA A 61 -10.84 -20.58 -1.99
CA ALA A 61 -11.24 -19.64 -3.04
C ALA A 61 -10.66 -18.24 -2.82
N ALA A 62 -10.63 -17.74 -1.57
CA ALA A 62 -10.03 -16.43 -1.25
C ALA A 62 -8.52 -16.37 -1.52
N PHE A 63 -7.82 -17.52 -1.47
CA PHE A 63 -6.42 -17.64 -1.88
C PHE A 63 -6.24 -18.01 -3.36
N GLY A 64 -7.31 -17.99 -4.17
CA GLY A 64 -7.26 -18.35 -5.59
C GLY A 64 -6.98 -19.84 -5.83
N LYS A 65 -7.27 -20.71 -4.86
CA LYS A 65 -7.15 -22.18 -5.01
C LYS A 65 -8.50 -22.75 -5.45
N GLY A 66 -8.52 -23.51 -6.56
CA GLY A 66 -9.75 -24.10 -7.12
C GLY A 66 -9.59 -24.49 -8.60
N GLU A 67 -10.69 -24.87 -9.26
CA GLU A 67 -10.69 -25.06 -10.73
C GLU A 67 -10.45 -23.73 -11.43
N LEU A 68 -9.43 -23.67 -12.29
CA LEU A 68 -9.12 -22.49 -13.08
C LEU A 68 -10.22 -22.26 -14.13
N SER A 69 -10.86 -21.10 -14.07
CA SER A 69 -11.75 -20.63 -15.12
C SER A 69 -10.96 -20.36 -16.41
N SER A 70 -11.63 -20.35 -17.55
CA SER A 70 -10.97 -20.05 -18.84
C SER A 70 -10.33 -18.65 -18.80
N ILE A 71 -11.01 -17.68 -18.17
CA ILE A 71 -10.50 -16.33 -17.97
C ILE A 71 -9.26 -16.26 -17.08
N SER A 72 -9.07 -17.19 -16.14
CA SER A 72 -7.87 -17.21 -15.30
C SER A 72 -6.61 -17.38 -16.14
N LYS A 73 -6.65 -18.26 -17.16
CA LYS A 73 -5.50 -18.47 -18.06
C LYS A 73 -5.19 -17.24 -18.90
N ASP A 74 -6.20 -16.57 -19.44
CA ASP A 74 -5.99 -15.35 -20.24
C ASP A 74 -5.38 -14.22 -19.39
N ILE A 75 -5.80 -14.11 -18.12
CA ILE A 75 -5.20 -13.17 -17.16
C ILE A 75 -3.73 -13.52 -16.93
N GLU A 76 -3.42 -14.79 -16.65
CA GLU A 76 -2.04 -15.25 -16.43
C GLU A 76 -1.14 -14.99 -17.65
N GLU A 77 -1.60 -15.35 -18.85
CA GLU A 77 -0.89 -15.12 -20.10
C GLU A 77 -0.62 -13.64 -20.33
N ARG A 78 -1.62 -12.78 -20.06
CA ARG A 78 -1.46 -11.33 -20.20
C ARG A 78 -0.49 -10.76 -19.18
N PHE A 79 -0.57 -11.19 -17.92
CA PHE A 79 0.38 -10.76 -16.87
C PHE A 79 1.82 -11.15 -17.23
N ARG A 80 2.05 -12.37 -17.72
CA ARG A 80 3.37 -12.80 -18.19
C ARG A 80 3.87 -11.98 -19.37
N SER A 81 3.00 -11.61 -20.32
CA SER A 81 3.37 -10.76 -21.45
C SER A 81 3.77 -9.33 -21.04
N LEU A 82 3.34 -8.90 -19.85
CA LEU A 82 3.61 -7.59 -19.27
C LEU A 82 4.72 -7.65 -18.22
N TRP A 83 5.42 -8.78 -18.07
CA TRP A 83 6.52 -8.95 -17.13
C TRP A 83 7.86 -8.83 -17.85
N TRP A 84 8.71 -7.94 -17.35
CA TRP A 84 9.98 -7.56 -17.96
C TRP A 84 11.14 -7.99 -17.05
N ASP A 85 12.22 -8.47 -17.66
CA ASP A 85 13.46 -8.79 -16.93
C ASP A 85 14.27 -7.53 -16.62
N PHE A 86 15.06 -7.57 -15.56
CA PHE A 86 15.94 -6.46 -15.17
C PHE A 86 17.20 -6.30 -16.03
N GLY A 87 17.41 -7.14 -17.05
CA GLY A 87 18.62 -7.20 -17.87
C GLY A 87 19.09 -5.83 -18.38
N ASP A 88 18.15 -4.99 -18.82
CA ASP A 88 18.46 -3.66 -19.36
C ASP A 88 19.01 -2.68 -18.30
N PHE A 89 18.65 -2.86 -17.02
CA PHE A 89 19.05 -1.95 -15.93
C PHE A 89 20.36 -2.34 -15.26
N GLN A 90 20.88 -3.55 -15.48
CA GLN A 90 22.13 -4.00 -14.87
C GLN A 90 23.34 -3.18 -15.32
N SER A 91 23.24 -2.51 -16.47
CA SER A 91 24.29 -1.65 -17.02
C SER A 91 24.26 -0.21 -16.49
N ALA A 92 23.16 0.23 -15.87
CA ALA A 92 23.01 1.60 -15.39
C ALA A 92 23.79 1.82 -14.09
N GLU A 93 24.50 2.95 -13.97
CA GLU A 93 25.22 3.31 -12.73
C GLU A 93 24.21 3.76 -11.67
N PRO A 94 24.09 3.06 -10.52
CA PRO A 94 23.15 3.43 -9.46
C PRO A 94 23.52 4.73 -8.76
N PHE A 95 22.56 5.36 -8.07
CA PHE A 95 22.84 6.51 -7.22
C PHE A 95 23.87 6.15 -6.14
N LYS A 96 24.85 7.04 -5.93
CA LYS A 96 25.85 6.90 -4.88
C LYS A 96 25.27 7.19 -3.50
N ASN A 97 24.32 8.12 -3.46
CA ASN A 97 23.67 8.56 -2.25
C ASN A 97 22.16 8.25 -2.30
N VAL A 98 21.61 7.79 -1.18
CA VAL A 98 20.19 7.46 -1.03
C VAL A 98 19.68 8.07 0.27
N LEU A 99 18.62 8.85 0.19
CA LEU A 99 17.90 9.38 1.34
C LEU A 99 16.68 8.49 1.60
N ALA A 100 16.63 7.80 2.73
CA ALA A 100 15.49 6.96 3.09
C ALA A 100 14.75 7.53 4.29
N SER A 101 13.43 7.36 4.33
CA SER A 101 12.59 7.75 5.47
C SER A 101 11.59 6.67 5.85
N ASP A 102 11.19 6.71 7.12
CA ASP A 102 10.04 5.98 7.64
C ASP A 102 9.47 6.72 8.85
N SER A 103 8.26 6.35 9.27
CA SER A 103 7.62 6.85 10.47
C SER A 103 7.01 5.73 11.30
N SER A 104 6.91 5.97 12.61
CA SER A 104 6.16 5.08 13.49
C SER A 104 5.27 5.91 14.40
N PHE A 105 4.26 5.25 14.94
CA PHE A 105 3.35 5.91 15.83
C PHE A 105 2.73 4.95 16.85
N LEU A 106 2.24 5.52 17.94
CA LEU A 106 1.54 4.82 18.99
C LEU A 106 0.47 5.72 19.58
N SER A 107 -0.72 5.15 19.80
CA SER A 107 -1.80 5.81 20.54
C SER A 107 -2.01 5.13 21.88
N LYS A 108 -2.28 5.92 22.93
CA LYS A 108 -2.65 5.41 24.26
C LYS A 108 -3.93 6.10 24.74
N GLU A 109 -4.93 5.31 25.10
CA GLU A 109 -6.21 5.79 25.59
C GLU A 109 -6.26 5.83 27.12
N TYR A 110 -6.83 6.90 27.66
CA TYR A 110 -6.99 7.14 29.10
C TYR A 110 -8.46 7.19 29.50
N ALA A 111 -8.74 6.97 30.79
CA ALA A 111 -10.07 6.80 31.35
C ALA A 111 -11.07 7.93 31.01
N PRO A 112 -10.67 9.21 30.85
CA PRO A 112 -11.59 10.27 30.44
C PRO A 112 -12.04 10.19 28.96
N GLY A 113 -11.62 9.17 28.21
CA GLY A 113 -11.91 9.06 26.77
C GLY A 113 -11.00 9.94 25.92
N ILE A 114 -9.78 10.20 26.41
CA ILE A 114 -8.75 10.98 25.72
C ILE A 114 -7.67 10.01 25.23
N SER A 115 -7.29 10.13 23.97
CA SER A 115 -6.11 9.44 23.44
C SER A 115 -4.94 10.40 23.35
N ILE A 116 -3.76 9.98 23.82
CA ILE A 116 -2.50 10.65 23.49
C ILE A 116 -1.91 9.93 22.28
N LEU A 117 -1.71 10.70 21.21
CA LEU A 117 -1.10 10.25 19.98
C LEU A 117 0.36 10.68 19.97
N LEU A 118 1.26 9.72 19.73
CA LEU A 118 2.68 9.96 19.57
C LEU A 118 3.08 9.48 18.18
N ALA A 119 3.62 10.37 17.36
CA ALA A 119 4.20 10.04 16.07
C ALA A 119 5.66 10.50 16.03
N ARG A 120 6.52 9.73 15.37
CA ARG A 120 7.91 10.08 15.12
C ARG A 120 8.34 9.60 13.76
N ALA A 121 9.19 10.37 13.10
CA ALA A 121 9.75 10.03 11.81
C ALA A 121 11.24 10.33 11.80
N ALA A 122 11.93 9.70 10.87
CA ALA A 122 13.33 9.98 10.62
C ALA A 122 13.65 9.89 9.14
N ALA A 123 14.66 10.65 8.72
CA ALA A 123 15.20 10.62 7.37
C ALA A 123 16.72 10.50 7.46
N VAL A 124 17.31 9.54 6.73
CA VAL A 124 18.73 9.25 6.76
C VAL A 124 19.30 9.27 5.34
N LEU A 125 20.30 10.13 5.12
CA LEU A 125 21.10 10.13 3.91
C LEU A 125 22.25 9.14 4.06
N TYR A 126 22.29 8.17 3.16
CA TYR A 126 23.35 7.17 3.04
C TYR A 126 24.24 7.52 1.85
N GLY A 127 25.54 7.32 1.99
CA GLY A 127 26.51 7.36 0.90
C GLY A 127 27.45 6.15 0.95
N PRO A 128 28.53 6.14 0.15
CA PRO A 128 29.47 5.01 0.07
C PRO A 128 30.12 4.63 1.41
N GLU A 129 30.27 5.60 2.32
CA GLU A 129 30.89 5.41 3.64
C GLU A 129 29.87 5.12 4.76
N GLY A 130 28.58 4.97 4.44
CA GLY A 130 27.50 4.71 5.40
C GLY A 130 26.59 5.92 5.61
N ARG A 131 26.06 6.09 6.83
CA ARG A 131 25.16 7.22 7.17
C ARG A 131 25.94 8.53 7.14
N GLN A 132 25.52 9.46 6.29
CA GLN A 132 26.12 10.78 6.15
C GLN A 132 25.36 11.84 6.94
N LYS A 133 24.03 11.72 6.99
CA LYS A 133 23.16 12.68 7.67
C LYS A 133 21.89 12.02 8.18
N GLU A 134 21.37 12.50 9.29
CA GLU A 134 20.16 12.01 9.94
C GLU A 134 19.34 13.18 10.48
N GLU A 135 18.04 13.20 10.20
CA GLU A 135 17.06 14.10 10.81
C GLU A 135 15.99 13.28 11.53
N ARG A 136 15.56 13.74 12.71
CA ARG A 136 14.52 13.07 13.52
C ARG A 136 13.52 14.09 14.00
N ILE A 137 12.24 13.79 13.82
CA ILE A 137 11.13 14.65 14.26
C ILE A 137 10.13 13.81 15.05
N LEU A 138 9.59 14.39 16.12
CA LEU A 138 8.59 13.76 16.98
C LEU A 138 7.53 14.79 17.35
N ASP A 139 6.27 14.39 17.27
CA ASP A 139 5.14 15.19 17.72
C ASP A 139 4.21 14.36 18.63
N LEU A 140 3.55 15.05 19.55
CA LEU A 140 2.61 14.48 20.51
C LEU A 140 1.34 15.33 20.55
N ARG A 141 0.18 14.71 20.36
CA ARG A 141 -1.11 15.41 20.33
C ARG A 141 -2.17 14.69 21.17
N PRO A 142 -2.98 15.43 21.96
CA PRO A 142 -4.20 14.88 22.51
C PRO A 142 -5.27 14.76 21.43
N LEU A 143 -6.07 13.70 21.48
CA LEU A 143 -7.26 13.50 20.66
C LEU A 143 -8.46 13.21 21.58
N LEU A 144 -9.51 14.02 21.41
CA LEU A 144 -10.76 13.89 22.16
C LEU A 144 -11.79 13.08 21.37
N GLY A 145 -12.50 12.19 22.06
CA GLY A 145 -13.70 11.54 21.54
C GLY A 145 -13.48 10.36 20.59
N SER A 146 -14.49 10.05 19.78
CA SER A 146 -14.59 8.83 18.96
C SER A 146 -14.02 9.00 17.53
N MET A 147 -13.14 9.97 17.29
CA MET A 147 -12.48 10.08 15.99
C MET A 147 -11.61 8.84 15.79
N GLU A 148 -11.52 8.35 14.55
CA GLU A 148 -10.66 7.23 14.18
C GLU A 148 -9.18 7.61 14.44
N ALA A 149 -8.70 7.29 15.64
CA ALA A 149 -7.35 7.63 16.10
C ALA A 149 -6.27 7.14 15.13
N ARG A 150 -6.55 6.04 14.41
CA ARG A 150 -5.68 5.46 13.40
C ARG A 150 -5.43 6.38 12.21
N ASP A 151 -6.48 7.01 11.66
CA ASP A 151 -6.32 7.87 10.49
C ASP A 151 -5.57 9.15 10.86
N VAL A 152 -5.92 9.74 12.01
CA VAL A 152 -5.24 10.93 12.56
C VAL A 152 -3.76 10.65 12.78
N ILE A 153 -3.42 9.58 13.49
CA ILE A 153 -2.04 9.30 13.85
C ILE A 153 -1.19 8.85 12.66
N SER A 154 -1.79 8.14 11.69
CA SER A 154 -1.12 7.79 10.43
C SER A 154 -0.76 9.04 9.64
N ARG A 155 -1.68 10.02 9.53
CA ARG A 155 -1.40 11.29 8.85
C ARG A 155 -0.41 12.15 9.61
N MET A 156 -0.40 12.11 10.93
CA MET A 156 0.67 12.73 11.72
C MET A 156 2.03 12.13 11.36
N GLY A 157 2.18 10.80 11.37
CA GLY A 157 3.42 10.11 11.03
C GLY A 157 3.95 10.48 9.64
N GLU A 158 3.11 10.38 8.62
CA GLU A 158 3.48 10.74 7.25
C GLU A 158 3.83 12.23 7.09
N THR A 159 3.13 13.13 7.79
CA THR A 159 3.47 14.57 7.78
C THR A 159 4.89 14.80 8.34
N LEU A 160 5.20 14.19 9.48
CA LEU A 160 6.54 14.29 10.09
C LEU A 160 7.63 13.68 9.20
N GLU A 161 7.30 12.62 8.46
CA GLU A 161 8.21 12.00 7.50
C GLU A 161 8.54 12.95 6.34
N HIS A 162 7.52 13.58 5.75
CA HIS A 162 7.72 14.59 4.70
C HIS A 162 8.58 15.76 5.20
N GLU A 163 8.35 16.23 6.43
CA GLU A 163 9.14 17.29 7.06
C GLU A 163 10.60 16.88 7.30
N ALA A 164 10.83 15.65 7.78
CA ALA A 164 12.18 15.13 8.02
C ALA A 164 12.98 15.02 6.71
N LEU A 165 12.35 14.50 5.66
CA LEU A 165 12.94 14.46 4.32
C LEU A 165 13.32 15.84 3.83
N ARG A 166 12.39 16.80 3.92
CA ARG A 166 12.61 18.17 3.45
C ARG A 166 13.81 18.83 4.11
N LYS A 167 13.96 18.73 5.43
CA LYS A 167 15.12 19.29 6.14
C LYS A 167 16.44 18.69 5.67
N VAL A 168 16.48 17.38 5.42
CA VAL A 168 17.68 16.74 4.86
C VAL A 168 17.94 17.25 3.45
N ILE A 169 16.92 17.32 2.60
CA ILE A 169 17.03 17.80 1.22
C ILE A 169 17.54 19.25 1.17
N GLU A 170 16.92 20.18 1.91
CA GLU A 170 17.25 21.63 1.94
C GLU A 170 18.74 21.88 2.19
N GLU A 171 19.37 21.07 3.04
CA GLU A 171 20.76 21.20 3.46
C GLU A 171 21.72 20.25 2.71
N THR A 172 21.22 19.39 1.82
CA THR A 172 22.05 18.44 1.06
C THR A 172 22.19 18.91 -0.37
N SER A 173 23.41 18.91 -0.92
CA SER A 173 23.68 19.19 -2.33
C SER A 173 24.09 17.93 -3.08
N GLY A 174 24.01 17.97 -4.41
CA GLY A 174 24.39 16.86 -5.28
C GLY A 174 23.23 15.92 -5.58
N GLU A 175 23.57 14.82 -6.24
CA GLU A 175 22.62 13.84 -6.77
C GLU A 175 22.37 12.71 -5.75
N PHE A 176 21.10 12.45 -5.45
CA PHE A 176 20.67 11.34 -4.58
C PHE A 176 19.24 10.91 -4.92
N LEU A 177 18.89 9.69 -4.52
CA LEU A 177 17.53 9.14 -4.64
C LEU A 177 16.80 9.25 -3.30
N VAL A 178 15.54 9.69 -3.31
CA VAL A 178 14.66 9.65 -2.12
C VAL A 178 13.82 8.38 -2.14
N LEU A 179 13.88 7.60 -1.06
CA LEU A 179 13.07 6.42 -0.81
C LEU A 179 12.13 6.66 0.37
N ILE A 180 10.85 6.36 0.18
CA ILE A 180 9.80 6.48 1.18
C ILE A 180 9.19 5.09 1.41
N ASP A 181 9.04 4.65 2.66
CA ASP A 181 8.27 3.43 2.95
C ASP A 181 6.76 3.74 2.81
N GLY A 182 6.11 3.04 1.89
CA GLY A 182 4.71 3.23 1.53
C GLY A 182 4.46 3.74 0.11
N SER A 183 3.20 3.72 -0.28
CA SER A 183 2.75 4.09 -1.63
C SER A 183 2.52 5.58 -1.77
N LEU A 184 3.04 6.18 -2.86
CA LEU A 184 2.80 7.59 -3.17
C LEU A 184 1.33 7.79 -3.59
N ILE A 185 0.76 6.87 -4.39
CA ILE A 185 -0.66 6.89 -4.76
C ILE A 185 -1.55 6.92 -3.51
N ALA A 186 -1.24 6.08 -2.52
CA ALA A 186 -2.02 6.05 -1.28
C ALA A 186 -1.94 7.38 -0.50
N ARG A 187 -0.80 8.08 -0.55
CA ARG A 187 -0.61 9.39 0.09
C ARG A 187 -1.38 10.51 -0.62
N GLU A 188 -1.41 10.49 -1.95
CA GLU A 188 -2.23 11.42 -2.74
C GLU A 188 -3.72 11.22 -2.46
N LEU A 189 -4.20 9.96 -2.51
CA LEU A 189 -5.59 9.62 -2.18
C LEU A 189 -5.94 9.98 -0.74
N ALA A 190 -5.01 9.79 0.21
CA ALA A 190 -5.20 10.20 1.59
C ALA A 190 -5.38 11.72 1.71
N SER A 191 -4.69 12.52 0.88
CA SER A 191 -4.84 13.98 0.92
C SER A 191 -6.28 14.42 0.60
N VAL A 192 -6.96 13.70 -0.30
CA VAL A 192 -8.38 13.94 -0.61
C VAL A 192 -9.30 13.33 0.44
N TYR A 193 -9.10 12.04 0.78
CA TYR A 193 -9.99 11.28 1.66
C TYR A 193 -10.13 11.90 3.05
N ASN A 194 -9.04 12.49 3.56
CA ASN A 194 -8.98 13.01 4.91
C ASN A 194 -9.69 14.36 5.10
N LEU A 195 -10.03 15.06 4.01
CA LEU A 195 -10.78 16.32 4.08
C LEU A 195 -12.16 16.10 4.73
N GLY A 196 -12.32 16.60 5.95
CA GLY A 196 -13.54 16.46 6.75
C GLY A 196 -13.69 15.13 7.49
N ARG A 197 -12.68 14.25 7.45
CA ARG A 197 -12.59 13.05 8.29
C ARG A 197 -11.67 13.22 9.50
N ILE A 198 -10.56 13.91 9.31
CA ILE A 198 -9.62 14.27 10.38
C ILE A 198 -9.73 15.77 10.70
N PRO A 199 -9.10 16.28 11.78
CA PRO A 199 -9.09 17.71 12.06
C PRO A 199 -8.58 18.51 10.86
N ALA A 200 -9.27 19.61 10.52
CA ALA A 200 -9.00 20.38 9.32
C ALA A 200 -7.56 20.88 9.27
N GLU A 201 -7.00 21.29 10.43
CA GLU A 201 -5.63 21.75 10.56
C GLU A 201 -4.63 20.65 10.16
N LEU A 202 -4.87 19.39 10.59
CA LEU A 202 -4.00 18.27 10.25
C LEU A 202 -4.13 17.88 8.77
N ALA A 203 -5.35 17.89 8.22
CA ALA A 203 -5.55 17.61 6.79
C ALA A 203 -4.83 18.65 5.91
N VAL A 204 -4.91 19.93 6.28
CA VAL A 204 -4.18 21.01 5.59
C VAL A 204 -2.66 20.86 5.76
N GLN A 205 -2.18 20.56 6.97
CA GLN A 205 -0.75 20.31 7.22
C GLN A 205 -0.22 19.17 6.35
N TYR A 206 -0.96 18.06 6.28
CA TYR A 206 -0.59 16.90 5.49
C TYR A 206 -0.49 17.22 3.99
N ALA A 207 -1.54 17.83 3.42
CA ALA A 207 -1.56 18.21 2.01
C ALA A 207 -0.43 19.18 1.65
N ASN A 208 -0.20 20.20 2.50
CA ASN A 208 0.89 21.15 2.32
C ASN A 208 2.26 20.47 2.37
N ALA A 209 2.50 19.58 3.34
CA ALA A 209 3.79 18.92 3.52
C ALA A 209 4.11 17.98 2.35
N LEU A 210 3.12 17.21 1.87
CA LEU A 210 3.27 16.35 0.69
C LEU A 210 3.58 17.17 -0.57
N PHE A 211 2.78 18.20 -0.85
CA PHE A 211 2.98 19.07 -2.01
C PHE A 211 4.36 19.73 -1.98
N GLN A 212 4.77 20.30 -0.84
CA GLN A 212 6.06 20.97 -0.70
C GLN A 212 7.24 20.01 -0.85
N LEU A 213 7.13 18.76 -0.39
CA LEU A 213 8.16 17.75 -0.63
C LEU A 213 8.28 17.44 -2.12
N PHE A 214 7.15 17.22 -2.81
CA PHE A 214 7.12 16.90 -4.22
C PHE A 214 7.66 18.04 -5.09
N GLU A 215 7.20 19.27 -4.86
CA GLU A 215 7.69 20.44 -5.59
C GLU A 215 9.19 20.67 -5.38
N MET A 216 9.67 20.57 -4.13
CA MET A 216 11.10 20.71 -3.84
C MET A 216 11.94 19.67 -4.58
N CYS A 217 11.46 18.42 -4.62
CA CYS A 217 12.13 17.35 -5.36
C CYS A 217 12.09 17.59 -6.86
N ARG A 218 10.93 18.01 -7.39
CA ARG A 218 10.73 18.33 -8.81
C ARG A 218 11.64 19.48 -9.26
N GLU A 219 11.61 20.63 -8.58
CA GLU A 219 12.43 21.81 -8.89
C GLU A 219 13.93 21.48 -8.90
N ARG A 220 14.36 20.61 -7.99
CA ARG A 220 15.75 20.20 -7.83
C ARG A 220 16.13 18.96 -8.64
N LYS A 221 15.20 18.41 -9.42
CA LYS A 221 15.37 17.17 -10.20
C LYS A 221 15.85 15.98 -9.35
N ILE A 222 15.36 15.89 -8.13
CA ILE A 222 15.61 14.78 -7.20
C ILE A 222 14.50 13.74 -7.41
N PRO A 223 14.81 12.50 -7.82
CA PRO A 223 13.81 11.45 -7.93
C PRO A 223 13.31 11.02 -6.54
N VAL A 224 12.00 10.82 -6.44
CA VAL A 224 11.31 10.31 -5.25
C VAL A 224 10.65 8.98 -5.61
N VAL A 225 10.80 7.99 -4.74
CA VAL A 225 10.25 6.65 -4.95
C VAL A 225 9.56 6.17 -3.67
N GLY A 226 8.29 5.81 -3.79
CA GLY A 226 7.58 5.07 -2.75
C GLY A 226 7.73 3.56 -2.94
N ILE A 227 8.02 2.82 -1.88
CA ILE A 227 8.14 1.36 -1.91
C ILE A 227 7.12 0.75 -0.95
N SER A 228 6.25 -0.13 -1.44
CA SER A 228 5.15 -0.72 -0.66
C SER A 228 5.20 -2.24 -0.74
N LYS A 229 5.36 -2.90 0.42
CA LYS A 229 5.48 -4.37 0.58
C LYS A 229 4.14 -5.10 0.62
N ASP A 230 3.08 -4.38 0.97
CA ASP A 230 1.71 -4.88 0.99
C ASP A 230 0.82 -3.95 0.16
N SER A 231 0.14 -4.51 -0.82
CA SER A 231 -0.74 -3.74 -1.69
C SER A 231 -2.03 -4.49 -1.97
N ARG A 232 -3.14 -3.79 -1.73
CA ARG A 232 -4.48 -4.16 -2.24
C ARG A 232 -4.79 -3.49 -3.57
N ALA A 233 -3.87 -2.70 -4.12
CA ALA A 233 -4.09 -2.05 -5.40
C ALA A 233 -4.07 -3.07 -6.54
N TYR A 234 -4.78 -2.72 -7.60
CA TYR A 234 -4.97 -3.56 -8.77
C TYR A 234 -4.92 -2.80 -10.12
N PRO A 235 -4.10 -1.73 -10.29
CA PRO A 235 -4.07 -0.99 -11.56
C PRO A 235 -3.69 -1.89 -12.75
N LEU A 236 -2.75 -2.83 -12.59
CA LEU A 236 -2.34 -3.73 -13.67
C LEU A 236 -3.44 -4.71 -14.03
N ARG A 237 -4.04 -5.37 -13.02
CA ARG A 237 -5.17 -6.26 -13.20
C ARG A 237 -6.35 -5.53 -13.83
N LYS A 238 -6.62 -4.29 -13.41
CA LYS A 238 -7.69 -3.48 -14.02
C LYS A 238 -7.42 -3.25 -15.50
N MET A 239 -6.21 -2.80 -15.86
CA MET A 239 -5.84 -2.62 -17.27
C MET A 239 -6.01 -3.93 -18.06
N VAL A 240 -5.52 -5.06 -17.53
CA VAL A 240 -5.64 -6.39 -18.17
C VAL A 240 -7.10 -6.80 -18.37
N LEU A 241 -7.95 -6.69 -17.35
CA LEU A 241 -9.35 -7.09 -17.44
C LEU A 241 -10.13 -6.23 -18.43
N PHE A 242 -9.86 -4.93 -18.49
CA PHE A 242 -10.51 -4.04 -19.46
C PHE A 242 -10.00 -4.29 -20.89
N GLN A 243 -8.71 -4.59 -21.08
CA GLN A 243 -8.19 -5.02 -22.39
C GLN A 243 -8.84 -6.32 -22.88
N LEU A 244 -8.95 -7.31 -22.00
CA LEU A 244 -9.63 -8.58 -22.32
C LEU A 244 -11.12 -8.36 -22.62
N PHE A 245 -11.76 -7.40 -21.94
CA PHE A 245 -13.13 -7.01 -22.22
C PHE A 245 -13.27 -6.37 -23.60
N ASP A 246 -12.43 -5.40 -23.94
CA ASP A 246 -12.48 -4.68 -25.21
C ASP A 246 -12.25 -5.65 -26.38
N GLU A 247 -11.25 -6.54 -26.27
CA GLU A 247 -10.97 -7.58 -27.26
C GLU A 247 -12.16 -8.55 -27.45
N GLU A 248 -12.78 -8.97 -26.36
CA GLU A 248 -13.93 -9.87 -26.40
C GLU A 248 -15.18 -9.18 -26.98
N LEU A 249 -15.41 -7.92 -26.62
CA LEU A 249 -16.52 -7.12 -27.17
C LEU A 249 -16.35 -6.91 -28.67
N GLU A 250 -15.14 -6.57 -29.11
CA GLU A 250 -14.81 -6.42 -30.54
C GLU A 250 -15.07 -7.74 -31.29
N ARG A 251 -14.65 -8.88 -30.72
CA ARG A 251 -14.85 -10.22 -31.31
C ARG A 251 -16.33 -10.57 -31.51
N ILE A 252 -17.21 -10.15 -30.60
CA ILE A 252 -18.65 -10.46 -30.65
C ILE A 252 -19.51 -9.32 -31.19
N SER A 253 -18.92 -8.15 -31.50
CA SER A 253 -19.62 -6.94 -31.96
C SER A 253 -20.56 -7.22 -33.13
N GLY A 254 -20.13 -7.97 -34.14
CA GLY A 254 -20.96 -8.35 -35.30
C GLY A 254 -22.14 -9.28 -34.99
N LEU A 255 -22.27 -9.74 -33.75
CA LEU A 255 -23.32 -10.65 -33.28
C LEU A 255 -24.33 -9.96 -32.34
N ILE A 256 -24.14 -8.67 -32.05
CA ILE A 256 -24.86 -7.89 -31.04
C ILE A 256 -25.26 -6.54 -31.64
N GLU A 257 -26.45 -6.04 -31.28
CA GLU A 257 -26.93 -4.71 -31.69
C GLU A 257 -26.04 -3.59 -31.11
N GLU A 258 -25.81 -2.50 -31.85
CA GLU A 258 -24.92 -1.40 -31.45
C GLU A 258 -25.34 -0.77 -30.11
N ASP A 259 -26.63 -0.54 -29.91
CA ASP A 259 -27.18 -0.02 -28.64
C ASP A 259 -26.86 -0.94 -27.45
N ASP A 260 -26.91 -2.26 -27.66
CA ASP A 260 -26.58 -3.22 -26.62
C ASP A 260 -25.07 -3.28 -26.35
N GLN A 261 -24.21 -3.05 -27.35
CA GLN A 261 -22.77 -2.94 -27.13
C GLN A 261 -22.43 -1.76 -26.21
N ILE A 262 -23.13 -0.63 -26.38
CA ILE A 262 -23.02 0.54 -25.49
C ILE A 262 -23.51 0.19 -24.09
N MET A 263 -24.65 -0.52 -23.96
CA MET A 263 -25.16 -0.97 -22.66
C MET A 263 -24.20 -1.92 -21.96
N ILE A 264 -23.60 -2.88 -22.67
CA ILE A 264 -22.59 -3.80 -22.13
C ILE A 264 -21.38 -3.03 -21.61
N SER A 265 -20.85 -2.11 -22.42
CA SER A 265 -19.68 -1.28 -22.05
C SER A 265 -19.98 -0.43 -20.81
N THR A 266 -21.17 0.16 -20.76
CA THR A 266 -21.64 0.95 -19.61
C THR A 266 -21.77 0.09 -18.36
N ALA A 267 -22.37 -1.11 -18.48
CA ALA A 267 -22.53 -2.04 -17.38
C ALA A 267 -21.16 -2.50 -16.83
N VAL A 268 -20.23 -2.90 -17.71
CA VAL A 268 -18.90 -3.33 -17.29
C VAL A 268 -18.12 -2.20 -16.63
N GLY A 269 -18.18 -0.98 -17.18
CA GLY A 269 -17.57 0.20 -16.58
C GLY A 269 -18.14 0.57 -15.21
N ALA A 270 -19.41 0.24 -14.96
CA ALA A 270 -20.11 0.52 -13.70
C ALA A 270 -20.08 -0.63 -12.68
N LEU A 271 -19.49 -1.80 -13.00
CA LEU A 271 -19.52 -2.99 -12.15
C LEU A 271 -19.03 -2.74 -10.72
N GLU A 272 -17.95 -1.98 -10.55
CA GLU A 272 -17.39 -1.73 -9.21
C GLU A 272 -18.22 -0.71 -8.40
N SER A 273 -18.99 0.15 -9.08
CA SER A 273 -19.86 1.16 -8.43
C SER A 273 -21.27 0.66 -8.16
N ASP A 274 -21.82 -0.14 -9.08
CA ASP A 274 -23.15 -0.75 -8.96
C ASP A 274 -23.12 -2.21 -9.47
N PRO A 275 -22.56 -3.13 -8.66
CA PRO A 275 -22.40 -4.52 -9.04
C PRO A 275 -23.72 -5.21 -9.40
N LYS A 276 -24.78 -4.90 -8.63
CA LYS A 276 -26.06 -5.60 -8.75
C LYS A 276 -26.76 -5.22 -10.06
N VAL A 277 -26.92 -3.92 -10.32
CA VAL A 277 -27.59 -3.45 -11.55
C VAL A 277 -26.79 -3.89 -12.77
N SER A 278 -25.47 -3.70 -12.73
CA SER A 278 -24.58 -4.03 -13.85
C SER A 278 -24.61 -5.53 -14.17
N MET A 279 -24.50 -6.39 -13.16
CA MET A 279 -24.53 -7.85 -13.37
C MET A 279 -25.89 -8.34 -13.84
N THR A 280 -27.00 -7.79 -13.32
CA THR A 280 -28.34 -8.14 -13.79
C THR A 280 -28.51 -7.81 -15.28
N LEU A 281 -28.10 -6.61 -15.71
CA LEU A 281 -28.16 -6.22 -17.12
C LEU A 281 -27.31 -7.13 -18.01
N LEU A 282 -26.09 -7.48 -17.59
CA LEU A 282 -25.21 -8.38 -18.34
C LEU A 282 -25.82 -9.79 -18.47
N LEU A 283 -26.49 -10.29 -17.43
CA LEU A 283 -27.17 -11.59 -17.48
C LEU A 283 -28.37 -11.56 -18.44
N GLU A 284 -29.20 -10.51 -18.40
CA GLU A 284 -30.34 -10.33 -19.31
C GLU A 284 -29.89 -10.25 -20.77
N LEU A 285 -28.83 -9.50 -21.05
CA LEU A 285 -28.24 -9.43 -22.39
C LEU A 285 -27.63 -10.76 -22.82
N ASN A 286 -26.99 -11.50 -21.90
CA ASN A 286 -26.48 -12.83 -22.22
C ASN A 286 -27.60 -13.81 -22.59
N GLU A 287 -28.76 -13.73 -21.93
CA GLU A 287 -29.95 -14.49 -22.30
C GLU A 287 -30.49 -14.06 -23.67
N LYS A 288 -30.63 -12.75 -23.92
CA LYS A 288 -31.06 -12.19 -25.22
C LYS A 288 -30.21 -12.75 -26.38
N TYR A 289 -28.91 -12.85 -26.18
CA TYR A 289 -27.96 -13.31 -27.21
C TYR A 289 -27.62 -14.80 -27.15
N GLY A 290 -28.38 -15.61 -26.39
CA GLY A 290 -28.23 -17.07 -26.37
C GLY A 290 -26.88 -17.56 -25.83
N GLY A 291 -26.32 -16.87 -24.83
CA GLY A 291 -25.07 -17.26 -24.16
C GLY A 291 -23.79 -16.71 -24.77
N LYS A 292 -23.88 -15.87 -25.81
CA LYS A 292 -22.70 -15.29 -26.48
C LYS A 292 -21.84 -14.38 -25.59
N LEU A 293 -22.41 -13.81 -24.52
CA LEU A 293 -21.71 -12.93 -23.57
C LEU A 293 -21.05 -13.72 -22.42
N ARG A 294 -21.01 -15.05 -22.48
CA ARG A 294 -20.43 -15.89 -21.40
C ARG A 294 -19.04 -15.44 -20.97
N LYS A 295 -18.16 -15.10 -21.92
CA LYS A 295 -16.80 -14.65 -21.60
C LYS A 295 -16.78 -13.27 -20.94
N ILE A 296 -17.65 -12.36 -21.38
CA ILE A 296 -17.87 -11.06 -20.72
C ILE A 296 -18.37 -11.26 -19.28
N LEU A 297 -19.27 -12.22 -19.04
CA LEU A 297 -19.71 -12.56 -17.68
C LEU A 297 -18.58 -13.14 -16.82
N GLU A 298 -17.68 -13.94 -17.40
CA GLU A 298 -16.47 -14.42 -16.72
C GLU A 298 -15.55 -13.24 -16.34
N ILE A 299 -15.32 -12.29 -17.25
CA ILE A 299 -14.53 -11.07 -16.99
C ILE A 299 -15.20 -10.20 -15.92
N ALA A 300 -16.52 -9.99 -16.01
CA ALA A 300 -17.30 -9.23 -15.05
C ALA A 300 -17.25 -9.85 -13.65
N SER A 301 -17.36 -11.18 -13.58
CA SER A 301 -17.21 -11.92 -12.34
C SER A 301 -15.81 -11.72 -11.77
N GLU A 302 -14.77 -11.78 -12.62
CA GLU A 302 -13.42 -11.51 -12.18
C GLU A 302 -13.28 -10.12 -11.60
N ILE A 303 -13.75 -9.06 -12.26
CA ILE A 303 -13.70 -7.68 -11.74
C ILE A 303 -14.21 -7.62 -10.29
N LEU A 304 -15.34 -8.29 -9.99
CA LEU A 304 -15.97 -8.31 -8.67
C LEU A 304 -15.22 -9.08 -7.58
N ILE A 305 -14.28 -9.98 -7.91
CA ILE A 305 -13.51 -10.76 -6.91
C ILE A 305 -12.45 -9.87 -6.21
N GLU A 306 -12.22 -8.64 -6.66
CA GLU A 306 -11.33 -7.64 -6.02
C GLU A 306 -9.92 -8.15 -5.65
N ARG A 307 -9.35 -9.06 -6.44
CA ARG A 307 -7.95 -9.52 -6.26
C ARG A 307 -6.96 -8.38 -6.53
N SER A 308 -5.88 -8.30 -5.75
CA SER A 308 -4.80 -7.34 -5.98
C SER A 308 -3.84 -7.80 -7.09
N ASP A 309 -3.04 -6.88 -7.62
CA ASP A 309 -1.96 -7.23 -8.55
C ASP A 309 -0.99 -8.23 -7.92
N PHE A 310 -0.71 -8.07 -6.61
CA PHE A 310 0.16 -8.97 -5.86
C PHE A 310 -0.38 -10.40 -5.84
N ALA A 311 -1.70 -10.56 -5.63
CA ALA A 311 -2.32 -11.88 -5.61
C ALA A 311 -2.17 -12.61 -6.95
N VAL A 312 -2.32 -11.90 -8.07
CA VAL A 312 -2.16 -12.47 -9.42
C VAL A 312 -0.68 -12.75 -9.72
N ILE A 313 0.22 -11.81 -9.42
CA ILE A 313 1.66 -11.99 -9.63
C ILE A 313 2.17 -13.19 -8.83
N MET A 314 1.80 -13.31 -7.56
CA MET A 314 2.19 -14.47 -6.74
C MET A 314 1.63 -15.80 -7.25
N SER A 315 0.51 -15.81 -7.99
CA SER A 315 -0.06 -17.05 -8.52
C SER A 315 0.54 -17.48 -9.85
N CYS A 316 1.15 -16.57 -10.62
CA CYS A 316 1.59 -16.88 -11.98
C CYS A 316 2.99 -16.39 -12.36
N ILE A 317 3.73 -15.72 -11.49
CA ILE A 317 5.09 -15.22 -11.81
C ILE A 317 6.06 -15.65 -10.71
N GLU A 318 7.01 -16.51 -11.06
CA GLU A 318 8.04 -17.00 -10.14
C GLU A 318 9.32 -16.17 -10.26
N GLU A 319 9.60 -15.68 -11.46
CA GLU A 319 10.81 -15.03 -11.91
C GLU A 319 10.99 -13.64 -11.28
N LYS A 320 12.26 -13.21 -11.19
CA LYS A 320 12.59 -11.81 -10.89
C LYS A 320 12.21 -10.92 -12.08
N GLY A 321 12.01 -9.63 -11.83
CA GLY A 321 11.65 -8.67 -12.86
C GLY A 321 10.65 -7.64 -12.35
N PHE A 322 9.98 -6.98 -13.28
CA PHE A 322 8.99 -5.96 -12.99
C PHE A 322 7.85 -5.97 -14.00
N SER A 323 6.66 -5.54 -13.58
CA SER A 323 5.53 -5.38 -14.48
C SER A 323 5.69 -4.13 -15.34
N GLU A 324 5.00 -4.10 -16.49
CA GLU A 324 4.77 -2.87 -17.26
C GLU A 324 4.49 -1.69 -16.32
N PRO A 325 5.30 -0.61 -16.39
CA PRO A 325 5.03 0.60 -15.64
C PRO A 325 3.73 1.26 -16.12
N LEU A 326 2.90 1.71 -15.19
CA LEU A 326 1.58 2.23 -15.47
C LEU A 326 1.45 3.64 -14.95
N LEU A 327 1.06 4.58 -15.80
CA LEU A 327 0.65 5.92 -15.39
C LEU A 327 -0.77 5.87 -14.83
N VAL A 328 -0.95 6.31 -13.58
CA VAL A 328 -2.18 6.11 -12.81
C VAL A 328 -2.81 7.44 -12.42
N GLY A 329 -4.08 7.60 -12.79
CA GLY A 329 -4.99 8.62 -12.27
C GLY A 329 -5.99 7.98 -11.28
N PRO A 330 -7.12 8.63 -10.98
CA PRO A 330 -8.14 8.06 -10.12
C PRO A 330 -8.78 6.87 -10.86
N TYR A 331 -8.44 5.66 -10.43
CA TYR A 331 -8.84 4.43 -11.14
C TYR A 331 -9.90 3.63 -10.40
N THR A 332 -10.11 3.84 -9.10
CA THR A 332 -11.21 3.19 -8.35
C THR A 332 -12.44 4.09 -8.37
N PRO A 333 -13.67 3.54 -8.30
CA PRO A 333 -14.90 4.36 -8.24
C PRO A 333 -14.87 5.40 -7.12
N THR A 334 -14.36 5.00 -5.93
CA THR A 334 -14.22 5.92 -4.79
C THR A 334 -13.25 7.05 -5.10
N SER A 335 -12.06 6.76 -5.65
CA SER A 335 -11.09 7.80 -6.00
C SER A 335 -11.63 8.76 -7.05
N ARG A 336 -12.27 8.25 -8.11
CA ARG A 336 -12.89 9.08 -9.16
C ARG A 336 -13.94 10.01 -8.59
N ALA A 337 -14.89 9.48 -7.81
CA ALA A 337 -15.94 10.28 -7.19
C ALA A 337 -15.36 11.39 -6.28
N LEU A 338 -14.31 11.08 -5.52
CA LEU A 338 -13.65 12.06 -4.66
C LEU A 338 -12.97 13.18 -5.47
N PHE A 339 -12.23 12.85 -6.53
CA PHE A 339 -11.56 13.86 -7.36
C PHE A 339 -12.56 14.70 -8.17
N LEU A 340 -13.60 14.09 -8.72
CA LEU A 340 -14.69 14.81 -9.40
C LEU A 340 -15.39 15.79 -8.45
N GLU A 341 -15.66 15.38 -7.20
CA GLU A 341 -16.23 16.30 -6.21
C GLU A 341 -15.26 17.41 -5.83
N LEU A 342 -13.96 17.09 -5.68
CA LEU A 342 -12.90 18.04 -5.38
C LEU A 342 -12.83 19.16 -6.43
N GLN A 343 -12.91 18.81 -7.71
CA GLN A 343 -12.90 19.74 -8.83
C GLN A 343 -14.21 20.52 -8.95
N ALA A 344 -15.36 19.86 -8.81
CA ALA A 344 -16.65 20.47 -9.07
C ALA A 344 -17.19 21.33 -7.91
N LYS A 345 -16.87 20.98 -6.65
CA LYS A 345 -17.49 21.57 -5.45
C LYS A 345 -16.50 21.84 -4.30
N PRO A 346 -15.37 22.55 -4.53
CA PRO A 346 -14.38 22.81 -3.50
C PRO A 346 -14.93 23.62 -2.32
N GLU A 347 -15.87 24.54 -2.55
CA GLU A 347 -16.58 25.30 -1.50
C GLU A 347 -17.34 24.39 -0.52
N ASP A 348 -18.06 23.41 -1.05
CA ASP A 348 -18.88 22.51 -0.25
C ASP A 348 -17.99 21.60 0.61
N ILE A 349 -16.90 21.09 0.04
CA ILE A 349 -15.90 20.30 0.76
C ILE A 349 -15.29 21.13 1.89
N ALA A 350 -14.83 22.36 1.59
CA ALA A 350 -14.25 23.23 2.60
C ALA A 350 -15.24 23.51 3.75
N ARG A 351 -16.50 23.84 3.43
CA ARG A 351 -17.55 24.06 4.43
C ARG A 351 -17.82 22.82 5.28
N ARG A 352 -17.79 21.60 4.70
CA ARG A 352 -17.98 20.35 5.44
C ARG A 352 -16.78 20.05 6.35
N ALA A 353 -15.57 20.24 5.84
CA ALA A 353 -14.33 19.95 6.56
C ALA A 353 -14.14 20.84 7.80
N THR A 354 -14.65 22.08 7.77
CA THR A 354 -14.42 23.05 8.84
C THR A 354 -15.59 23.22 9.81
N ARG A 355 -16.63 22.37 9.73
CA ARG A 355 -17.83 22.45 10.59
C ARG A 355 -17.53 22.47 12.09
N LYS A 356 -16.44 21.82 12.50
CA LYS A 356 -16.03 21.69 13.90
C LYS A 356 -14.76 22.51 14.23
N ALA A 357 -14.27 23.32 13.31
CA ALA A 357 -13.10 24.15 13.54
C ALA A 357 -13.45 25.33 14.48
N GLU A 358 -12.47 25.77 15.27
CA GLU A 358 -12.63 26.92 16.17
C GLU A 358 -12.90 28.22 15.39
N ASP A 359 -12.21 28.41 14.26
CA ASP A 359 -12.43 29.49 13.29
C ASP A 359 -12.76 28.92 11.90
N PRO A 360 -14.06 28.67 11.60
CA PRO A 360 -14.47 28.07 10.34
C PRO A 360 -14.15 28.90 9.10
N LEU A 361 -14.05 30.24 9.22
CA LEU A 361 -13.77 31.13 8.09
C LEU A 361 -12.29 31.05 7.70
N LYS A 362 -11.38 31.14 8.66
CA LYS A 362 -9.94 30.96 8.42
C LYS A 362 -9.65 29.54 7.94
N ALA A 363 -10.15 28.54 8.66
CA ALA A 363 -9.97 27.15 8.28
C ALA A 363 -10.54 26.87 6.87
N GLY A 364 -11.64 27.52 6.50
CA GLY A 364 -12.23 27.38 5.16
C GLY A 364 -11.30 27.85 4.06
N LYS A 365 -10.59 28.97 4.27
CA LYS A 365 -9.58 29.46 3.32
C LYS A 365 -8.38 28.51 3.24
N ASP A 366 -7.93 28.00 4.37
CA ASP A 366 -6.80 27.07 4.43
C ASP A 366 -7.12 25.74 3.74
N VAL A 367 -8.32 25.19 3.94
CA VAL A 367 -8.78 23.98 3.24
C VAL A 367 -8.90 24.22 1.74
N LYS A 368 -9.43 25.36 1.30
CA LYS A 368 -9.48 25.68 -0.15
C LYS A 368 -8.09 25.74 -0.77
N ARG A 369 -7.13 26.36 -0.08
CA ARG A 369 -5.73 26.36 -0.53
C ARG A 369 -5.19 24.93 -0.61
N ALA A 370 -5.42 24.10 0.40
CA ALA A 370 -5.00 22.70 0.37
C ALA A 370 -5.63 21.92 -0.79
N ILE A 371 -6.92 22.13 -1.09
CA ILE A 371 -7.58 21.54 -2.26
C ILE A 371 -6.85 21.90 -3.55
N ASN A 372 -6.48 23.17 -3.74
CA ASN A 372 -5.72 23.57 -4.92
C ASN A 372 -4.36 22.86 -4.98
N LEU A 373 -3.64 22.75 -3.87
CA LEU A 373 -2.37 22.01 -3.85
C LEU A 373 -2.53 20.52 -4.19
N ILE A 374 -3.62 19.89 -3.72
CA ILE A 374 -3.91 18.49 -4.03
C ILE A 374 -4.16 18.28 -5.52
N LEU A 375 -4.86 19.21 -6.17
CA LEU A 375 -5.09 19.16 -7.63
C LEU A 375 -3.82 19.38 -8.45
N GLU A 376 -2.78 19.96 -7.85
CA GLU A 376 -1.47 20.17 -8.46
C GLU A 376 -0.48 19.02 -8.20
N LEU A 377 -0.86 18.00 -7.41
CA LEU A 377 -0.03 16.81 -7.21
C LEU A 377 0.17 16.07 -8.54
N PRO A 378 1.36 15.50 -8.77
CA PRO A 378 1.69 14.79 -9.99
C PRO A 378 0.81 13.55 -10.16
N ALA A 379 0.67 13.05 -11.37
CA ALA A 379 0.31 11.67 -11.58
C ALA A 379 1.47 10.76 -11.15
N ILE A 380 1.15 9.53 -10.76
CA ILE A 380 2.16 8.55 -10.35
C ILE A 380 2.25 7.43 -11.38
N VAL A 381 3.48 7.07 -11.73
CA VAL A 381 3.80 5.83 -12.43
C VAL A 381 4.05 4.74 -11.39
N THR A 382 3.37 3.61 -11.53
CA THR A 382 3.52 2.47 -10.61
C THR A 382 3.94 1.21 -11.36
N THR A 383 4.79 0.40 -10.74
CA THR A 383 5.18 -0.94 -11.23
C THR A 383 5.34 -1.91 -10.07
N CYS A 384 5.00 -3.18 -10.29
CA CYS A 384 5.28 -4.24 -9.33
C CYS A 384 6.63 -4.89 -9.67
N CYS A 385 7.47 -5.13 -8.67
CA CYS A 385 8.82 -5.67 -8.82
C CYS A 385 9.01 -6.92 -7.96
N LYS A 386 9.73 -7.92 -8.48
CA LYS A 386 10.32 -9.02 -7.71
C LYS A 386 11.83 -8.97 -7.86
N PHE A 387 12.54 -8.65 -6.79
CA PHE A 387 14.01 -8.52 -6.82
C PHE A 387 14.75 -9.86 -6.74
N ALA A 388 14.06 -10.93 -6.31
CA ALA A 388 14.56 -12.30 -6.32
C ALA A 388 13.47 -13.28 -6.79
N GLU A 389 13.90 -14.46 -7.23
CA GLU A 389 13.01 -15.57 -7.56
C GLU A 389 12.19 -15.97 -6.34
N MET A 390 10.91 -16.28 -6.54
CA MET A 390 9.95 -16.67 -5.50
C MET A 390 9.76 -15.63 -4.38
N ASP A 391 10.29 -14.42 -4.52
CA ASP A 391 10.06 -13.34 -3.58
C ASP A 391 8.62 -12.81 -3.67
N GLN A 392 8.17 -12.11 -2.63
CA GLN A 392 6.93 -11.36 -2.67
C GLN A 392 7.11 -10.12 -3.56
N PRO A 393 6.11 -9.77 -4.38
CA PRO A 393 6.19 -8.54 -5.15
C PRO A 393 6.17 -7.33 -4.21
N VAL A 394 6.93 -6.31 -4.57
CA VAL A 394 6.82 -4.98 -3.99
C VAL A 394 6.35 -4.01 -5.05
N ARG A 395 5.60 -2.98 -4.65
CA ARG A 395 5.19 -1.91 -5.57
C ARG A 395 6.16 -0.74 -5.45
N VAL A 396 6.55 -0.22 -6.59
CA VAL A 396 7.42 0.94 -6.75
C VAL A 396 6.59 2.04 -7.41
N ASP A 397 6.41 3.15 -6.68
CA ASP A 397 5.66 4.32 -7.12
C ASP A 397 6.62 5.47 -7.40
N ILE A 398 6.51 6.10 -8.57
CA ILE A 398 7.42 7.12 -9.06
C ILE A 398 6.60 8.27 -9.67
N PRO A 399 6.80 9.53 -9.28
CA PRO A 399 6.08 10.65 -9.88
C PRO A 399 6.33 10.79 -11.38
N ALA A 400 5.30 11.17 -12.14
CA ALA A 400 5.34 11.25 -13.61
C ALA A 400 6.43 12.19 -14.14
N TRP A 401 6.79 13.24 -13.40
CA TRP A 401 7.85 14.18 -13.80
C TRP A 401 9.24 13.53 -13.93
N VAL A 402 9.46 12.38 -13.27
CA VAL A 402 10.71 11.61 -13.39
C VAL A 402 10.89 11.07 -14.82
N PHE A 403 9.79 10.91 -15.54
CA PHE A 403 9.72 10.47 -16.94
C PHE A 403 9.53 11.64 -17.90
N GLU A 404 9.75 12.88 -17.46
CA GLU A 404 9.49 14.11 -18.22
C GLU A 404 8.02 14.30 -18.62
N LEU A 405 7.10 13.65 -17.89
CA LEU A 405 5.66 13.79 -18.08
C LEU A 405 5.08 14.78 -17.05
N ASP A 406 4.35 15.80 -17.52
CA ASP A 406 3.74 16.83 -16.67
C ASP A 406 2.25 16.59 -16.42
N PHE A 407 1.88 15.33 -16.20
CA PHE A 407 0.51 14.97 -15.82
C PHE A 407 0.33 15.13 -14.31
N ARG A 408 -0.83 15.66 -13.92
CA ARG A 408 -1.32 15.73 -12.55
C ARG A 408 -2.28 14.58 -12.27
N VAL A 409 -2.45 14.25 -10.99
CA VAL A 409 -3.34 13.15 -10.56
C VAL A 409 -4.79 13.36 -11.01
N GLY A 410 -5.23 14.61 -11.25
CA GLY A 410 -6.60 14.92 -11.66
C GLY A 410 -6.82 15.09 -13.18
N ASP A 411 -5.78 14.94 -14.00
CA ASP A 411 -5.85 15.30 -15.44
C ASP A 411 -6.51 14.20 -16.30
N PHE A 412 -6.52 12.96 -15.82
CA PHE A 412 -7.10 11.81 -16.53
C PHE A 412 -7.63 10.78 -15.52
N GLU A 413 -8.53 9.91 -16.00
CA GLU A 413 -9.05 8.80 -15.20
C GLU A 413 -8.45 7.46 -15.63
N GLY A 414 -8.34 6.54 -14.67
CA GLY A 414 -7.92 5.17 -14.98
C GLY A 414 -6.41 4.99 -15.05
N VAL A 415 -5.98 4.10 -15.94
CA VAL A 415 -4.63 3.52 -15.97
C VAL A 415 -4.17 3.42 -17.41
N HIS A 416 -2.97 3.93 -17.70
CA HIS A 416 -2.37 3.90 -19.03
C HIS A 416 -1.00 3.21 -18.96
N ALA A 417 -0.70 2.35 -19.93
CA ALA A 417 0.62 1.74 -20.02
C ALA A 417 1.66 2.82 -20.36
N LEU A 418 2.74 2.93 -19.58
CA LEU A 418 3.71 4.01 -19.76
C LEU A 418 4.35 3.96 -21.16
N ARG A 419 4.50 2.77 -21.76
CA ARG A 419 5.00 2.60 -23.14
C ARG A 419 4.19 3.33 -24.23
N THR A 420 2.98 3.83 -23.95
CA THR A 420 2.21 4.62 -24.91
C THR A 420 2.67 6.09 -24.99
N TYR A 421 3.60 6.49 -24.13
CA TYR A 421 4.18 7.82 -24.08
C TYR A 421 5.65 7.77 -24.53
N ASP A 422 6.13 8.87 -25.09
CA ASP A 422 7.56 9.09 -25.31
C ASP A 422 8.18 9.61 -24.01
N TYR A 423 9.17 8.89 -23.47
CA TYR A 423 9.80 9.24 -22.21
C TYR A 423 11.25 8.76 -22.13
N ASP A 424 12.08 9.48 -21.37
CA ASP A 424 13.45 9.07 -21.10
C ASP A 424 13.50 7.96 -20.05
N LYS A 425 14.07 6.82 -20.43
CA LYS A 425 14.29 5.65 -19.57
C LYS A 425 15.55 5.77 -18.71
N SER A 426 16.41 6.77 -18.91
CA SER A 426 17.71 6.86 -18.26
C SER A 426 17.59 6.96 -16.73
N LEU A 427 16.73 7.87 -16.25
CA LEU A 427 16.50 8.09 -14.82
C LEU A 427 15.78 6.89 -14.19
N PHE A 428 14.80 6.32 -14.89
CA PHE A 428 14.14 5.09 -14.45
C PHE A 428 15.14 3.93 -14.32
N SER A 429 16.02 3.74 -15.31
CA SER A 429 17.06 2.70 -15.28
C SER A 429 18.00 2.87 -14.09
N LYS A 430 18.40 4.12 -13.80
CA LYS A 430 19.23 4.46 -12.64
C LYS A 430 18.52 4.21 -11.30
N ILE A 431 17.22 4.54 -11.21
CA ILE A 431 16.38 4.21 -10.06
C ILE A 431 16.35 2.68 -9.86
N MET A 432 16.01 1.93 -10.90
CA MET A 432 15.91 0.47 -10.82
C MET A 432 17.24 -0.19 -10.44
N ALA A 433 18.36 0.24 -11.03
CA ALA A 433 19.69 -0.22 -10.64
C ALA A 433 20.00 0.05 -9.15
N THR A 434 19.55 1.19 -8.62
CA THR A 434 19.71 1.54 -7.21
C THR A 434 18.85 0.67 -6.30
N LEU A 435 17.61 0.39 -6.68
CA LEU A 435 16.72 -0.51 -5.94
C LEU A 435 17.26 -1.95 -5.91
N ILE A 436 17.76 -2.45 -7.04
CA ILE A 436 18.41 -3.76 -7.14
C ILE A 436 19.65 -3.81 -6.24
N LYS A 437 20.52 -2.79 -6.28
CA LYS A 437 21.70 -2.71 -5.41
C LYS A 437 21.33 -2.63 -3.92
N GLY A 438 20.24 -1.95 -3.61
CA GLY A 438 19.71 -1.82 -2.25
C GLY A 438 18.97 -3.06 -1.75
N TYR A 439 18.71 -4.06 -2.61
CA TYR A 439 17.97 -5.24 -2.21
C TYR A 439 18.73 -6.08 -1.18
N ALA A 440 18.05 -6.43 -0.10
CA ALA A 440 18.62 -7.19 1.02
C ALA A 440 18.25 -8.68 0.96
N ASN A 441 16.97 -8.98 1.20
CA ASN A 441 16.36 -10.30 1.28
C ASN A 441 14.83 -10.15 1.40
N PRO A 442 14.04 -11.24 1.30
CA PRO A 442 12.58 -11.19 1.39
C PRO A 442 12.00 -10.60 2.69
N GLU A 443 12.77 -10.53 3.78
CA GLU A 443 12.26 -9.96 5.05
C GLU A 443 12.50 -8.45 5.14
N ASN A 444 13.67 -7.99 4.67
CA ASN A 444 14.08 -6.59 4.82
C ASN A 444 13.82 -5.77 3.54
N HIS A 445 13.72 -6.44 2.39
CA HIS A 445 13.60 -5.91 1.02
C HIS A 445 14.65 -4.88 0.63
N ASN A 446 14.71 -3.69 1.24
CA ASN A 446 15.68 -2.65 0.95
C ASN A 446 16.51 -2.30 2.19
N VAL A 447 17.83 -2.33 2.08
CA VAL A 447 18.75 -2.13 3.22
C VAL A 447 18.60 -0.77 3.91
N TRP A 448 18.30 0.29 3.16
CA TRP A 448 18.19 1.65 3.68
C TRP A 448 16.85 1.85 4.40
N LEU A 449 15.74 1.44 3.78
CA LEU A 449 14.43 1.50 4.43
C LEU A 449 14.37 0.61 5.68
N ALA A 450 14.95 -0.59 5.64
CA ALA A 450 15.01 -1.48 6.81
C ALA A 450 15.82 -0.88 7.97
N ASP A 451 16.83 -0.06 7.68
CA ASP A 451 17.60 0.63 8.71
C ASP A 451 16.80 1.76 9.38
N VAL A 452 16.06 2.54 8.58
CA VAL A 452 15.19 3.61 9.10
C VAL A 452 13.98 3.04 9.85
N ASP A 453 13.32 1.98 9.36
CA ASP A 453 12.23 1.28 10.08
C ASP A 453 12.68 0.88 11.49
N ARG A 454 13.83 0.22 11.61
CA ARG A 454 14.38 -0.17 12.91
C ARG A 454 14.62 1.02 13.83
N MET A 455 15.08 2.14 13.28
CA MET A 455 15.34 3.36 14.05
C MET A 455 14.05 4.02 14.55
N VAL A 456 13.02 4.10 13.71
CA VAL A 456 11.76 4.71 14.09
C VAL A 456 10.89 3.77 14.91
N LYS A 457 11.06 2.44 14.87
CA LYS A 457 10.21 1.47 15.56
C LYS A 457 9.99 1.74 17.06
N ILE A 458 8.77 2.13 17.43
CA ILE A 458 8.38 2.34 18.83
C ILE A 458 7.73 1.08 19.41
N SER A 459 8.27 0.57 20.53
CA SER A 459 7.65 -0.55 21.23
C SER A 459 6.69 -0.07 22.31
N ARG A 460 5.61 -0.83 22.55
CA ARG A 460 4.68 -0.57 23.67
C ARG A 460 5.41 -0.56 25.02
N LYS A 461 6.46 -1.38 25.15
CA LYS A 461 7.31 -1.43 26.35
C LYS A 461 8.07 -0.12 26.55
N ALA A 462 8.76 0.36 25.51
CA ALA A 462 9.47 1.63 25.56
C ALA A 462 8.53 2.81 25.87
N PHE A 463 7.33 2.80 25.32
CA PHE A 463 6.33 3.82 25.65
C PHE A 463 5.97 3.79 27.15
N ALA A 464 5.56 2.63 27.67
CA ALA A 464 5.13 2.48 29.05
C ALA A 464 6.24 2.72 30.09
N GLU A 465 7.48 2.36 29.78
CA GLU A 465 8.61 2.47 30.72
C GLU A 465 9.35 3.82 30.65
N ILE A 466 9.25 4.54 29.54
CA ILE A 466 10.06 5.76 29.30
C ILE A 466 9.18 6.96 28.96
N TYR A 467 8.42 6.89 27.85
CA TYR A 467 7.69 8.05 27.33
C TYR A 467 6.54 8.47 28.23
N GLU A 468 5.77 7.50 28.72
CA GLU A 468 4.59 7.76 29.55
C GLU A 468 4.96 8.33 30.94
N PRO A 469 5.92 7.76 31.69
CA PRO A 469 6.39 8.38 32.92
C PRO A 469 6.95 9.79 32.71
N LEU A 470 7.69 10.01 31.61
CA LEU A 470 8.21 11.33 31.26
C LEU A 470 7.08 12.33 30.96
N LEU A 471 6.04 11.91 30.22
CA LEU A 471 4.85 12.72 29.94
C LEU A 471 4.21 13.21 31.24
N TRP A 472 3.92 12.28 32.16
CA TRP A 472 3.26 12.61 33.43
C TRP A 472 4.16 13.45 34.35
N ASN A 473 5.45 13.16 34.39
CA ASN A 473 6.41 13.99 35.12
C ASN A 473 6.43 15.44 34.60
N ARG A 474 6.40 15.63 33.27
CA ARG A 474 6.40 16.95 32.65
C ARG A 474 5.09 17.71 32.84
N LEU A 475 3.97 17.01 32.86
CA LEU A 475 2.65 17.60 33.10
C LEU A 475 2.39 17.88 34.59
N GLY A 476 3.09 17.20 35.50
CA GLY A 476 2.94 17.37 36.95
C GLY A 476 1.74 16.64 37.55
N TRP A 477 1.11 15.72 36.80
CA TRP A 477 -0.02 14.90 37.24
C TRP A 477 -0.02 13.56 36.47
N MET A 478 -0.91 12.63 36.84
CA MET A 478 -1.05 11.32 36.20
C MET A 478 -2.53 10.99 35.97
N GLU A 479 -2.86 10.39 34.84
CA GLU A 479 -4.21 9.93 34.50
C GLU A 479 -4.32 8.40 34.55
N LEU A 480 -5.52 7.89 34.87
CA LEU A 480 -5.77 6.45 34.87
C LEU A 480 -6.01 5.92 33.46
N HIS A 481 -5.56 4.69 33.21
CA HIS A 481 -5.90 3.97 31.98
C HIS A 481 -7.36 3.50 31.96
N THR A 482 -7.85 3.20 30.74
CA THR A 482 -9.13 2.53 30.54
C THR A 482 -9.18 1.18 31.27
N ARG A 483 -10.38 0.76 31.71
CA ARG A 483 -10.55 -0.39 32.62
C ARG A 483 -9.96 -1.71 32.10
N GLY A 484 -9.81 -1.87 30.78
CA GLY A 484 -9.22 -3.06 30.14
C GLY A 484 -7.69 -3.02 30.00
N GLU A 485 -7.06 -1.86 30.15
CA GLU A 485 -5.60 -1.68 30.02
C GLU A 485 -4.90 -1.48 31.37
N ARG A 486 -5.63 -1.56 32.49
CA ARG A 486 -5.04 -1.58 33.85
C ARG A 486 -4.13 -2.79 34.01
N ARG A 487 -2.87 -2.65 33.60
CA ARG A 487 -1.78 -3.33 34.31
C ARG A 487 -1.54 -2.51 35.56
N VAL A 488 -1.65 -3.17 36.70
CA VAL A 488 -1.35 -2.63 38.01
C VAL A 488 0.16 -2.29 38.01
N SER A 489 0.50 -1.06 37.63
CA SER A 489 1.77 -0.45 37.99
C SER A 489 1.59 0.09 39.41
N ILE A 490 1.90 -0.74 40.39
CA ILE A 490 2.22 -0.24 41.74
C ILE A 490 3.56 0.49 41.58
N ILE A 491 3.56 1.78 41.93
CA ILE A 491 4.78 2.58 42.13
C ILE A 491 5.56 1.99 43.30
#